data_AF-A0A4R2NJT4-F1
#
_entry.id   AF-A0A4R2NJT4-F1
#
_cell.length_a   1.000
_cell.length_b   1.000
_cell.length_c   1.000
_cell.angle_alpha   90.00
_cell.angle_beta   90.00
_cell.angle_gamma   90.00
#
_symmetry.space_group_name_H-M   'P 1'
#
loop_
_entity.id
_entity.type
_entity.pdbx_description
1 polymer ?
#
loop_
_entity_poly.entity_id
_entity_poly.type
_entity_poly.pdbx_seq_one_letter_code
_entity_poly.pdbx_strand_id
1 'polypeptide(L)'
;MPGNVQDLKINKSTKKDVHNRLGNPEKVDGQFDLYSWEMGQPGYGFAYNEDNTISEIRNFGTGVERQTNLGGITPDLLGQQLGIADKILKVPGTDETDYVYNTGDYELHFVIGDNPIINGFDQTVNHVNLTTADTTHISSGTAAAKYLRHQLKMDNNHDIAFSDMGGDLKTDKSGSYYTIKLTSRSMQKKGGTGTVGLYKVYQDGAYKSEY
;
A
#
# COMPACT_ATOMS: atom_id res chain seq x y z
N MET A 1 10.09 -9.78 -4.15
CA MET A 1 10.54 -10.57 -2.98
C MET A 1 11.76 -11.39 -3.36
N PRO A 2 12.69 -11.70 -2.44
CA PRO A 2 13.88 -12.50 -2.77
C PRO A 2 13.54 -13.95 -3.14
N GLY A 3 14.53 -14.70 -3.65
CA GLY A 3 14.41 -16.13 -3.95
C GLY A 3 13.95 -16.43 -5.38
N ASN A 4 13.23 -17.54 -5.57
CA ASN A 4 12.72 -18.00 -6.87
C ASN A 4 11.73 -17.03 -7.54
N VAL A 5 11.20 -16.06 -6.78
CA VAL A 5 10.23 -15.05 -7.21
C VAL A 5 10.82 -13.65 -7.42
N GLN A 6 12.15 -13.49 -7.39
CA GLN A 6 12.83 -12.18 -7.45
C GLN A 6 12.48 -11.30 -8.64
N ASP A 7 12.17 -11.90 -9.80
CA ASP A 7 11.87 -11.18 -11.03
C ASP A 7 10.37 -10.89 -11.21
N LEU A 8 9.53 -11.40 -10.31
CA LEU A 8 8.08 -11.15 -10.31
C LEU A 8 7.79 -9.84 -9.57
N LYS A 9 7.19 -8.89 -10.30
CA LYS A 9 6.97 -7.52 -9.83
C LYS A 9 5.48 -7.20 -9.76
N ILE A 10 5.06 -6.61 -8.65
CA ILE A 10 3.70 -6.09 -8.44
C ILE A 10 3.38 -5.04 -9.53
N ASN A 11 2.14 -5.05 -10.01
CA ASN A 11 1.61 -4.20 -11.09
C ASN A 11 2.38 -4.26 -12.42
N LYS A 12 3.22 -5.27 -12.64
CA LYS A 12 4.01 -5.43 -13.88
C LYS A 12 3.99 -6.85 -14.39
N SER A 13 4.39 -7.81 -13.56
CA SER A 13 4.33 -9.22 -13.90
C SER A 13 2.89 -9.71 -13.84
N THR A 14 2.56 -10.65 -14.69
CA THR A 14 1.19 -11.17 -14.86
C THR A 14 1.02 -12.55 -14.23
N LYS A 15 -0.23 -12.98 -14.04
CA LYS A 15 -0.57 -14.36 -13.69
C LYS A 15 0.12 -15.39 -14.58
N LYS A 16 0.20 -15.11 -15.89
CA LYS A 16 0.91 -15.96 -16.86
C LYS A 16 2.41 -16.03 -16.56
N ASP A 17 3.04 -14.92 -16.17
CA ASP A 17 4.46 -14.92 -15.82
C ASP A 17 4.73 -15.74 -14.55
N VAL A 18 3.83 -15.66 -13.56
CA VAL A 18 3.89 -16.52 -12.36
C VAL A 18 3.81 -17.99 -12.77
N HIS A 19 2.84 -18.36 -13.61
CA HIS A 19 2.65 -19.75 -14.04
C HIS A 19 3.80 -20.28 -14.90
N ASN A 20 4.37 -19.44 -15.76
CA ASN A 20 5.57 -19.80 -16.52
C ASN A 20 6.78 -20.04 -15.61
N ARG A 21 6.85 -19.32 -14.49
CA ARG A 21 7.98 -19.37 -13.57
C ARG A 21 7.88 -20.53 -12.57
N LEU A 22 6.68 -20.76 -12.04
CA LEU A 22 6.44 -21.68 -10.92
C LEU A 22 5.60 -22.91 -11.32
N GLY A 23 5.05 -22.95 -12.53
CA GLY A 23 4.06 -23.93 -12.93
C GLY A 23 2.65 -23.56 -12.46
N ASN A 24 1.74 -24.53 -12.53
CA ASN A 24 0.37 -24.34 -12.04
C ASN A 24 0.36 -24.26 -10.51
N PRO A 25 -0.53 -23.44 -9.92
CA PRO A 25 -0.71 -23.42 -8.47
C PRO A 25 -1.22 -24.77 -7.99
N GLU A 26 -0.79 -25.17 -6.80
CA GLU A 26 -1.28 -26.38 -6.15
C GLU A 26 -2.72 -26.22 -5.67
N LYS A 27 -3.06 -25.01 -5.22
CA LYS A 27 -4.40 -24.64 -4.76
C LYS A 27 -4.70 -23.20 -5.17
N VAL A 28 -5.95 -22.95 -5.54
CA VAL A 28 -6.50 -21.59 -5.62
C VAL A 28 -7.43 -21.40 -4.42
N ASP A 29 -7.18 -20.39 -3.60
CA ASP A 29 -7.94 -20.10 -2.38
C ASP A 29 -8.31 -18.62 -2.32
N GLY A 30 -9.61 -18.33 -2.47
CA GLY A 30 -10.09 -16.98 -2.67
C GLY A 30 -9.43 -16.32 -3.89
N GLN A 31 -8.74 -15.21 -3.65
CA GLN A 31 -8.02 -14.45 -4.68
C GLN A 31 -6.59 -14.94 -4.94
N PHE A 32 -6.10 -15.93 -4.18
CA PHE A 32 -4.71 -16.34 -4.21
C PHE A 32 -4.49 -17.64 -4.98
N ASP A 33 -3.52 -17.61 -5.89
CA ASP A 33 -2.85 -18.81 -6.40
C ASP A 33 -1.74 -19.20 -5.41
N LEU A 34 -1.85 -20.39 -4.82
CA LEU A 34 -0.96 -20.90 -3.77
C LEU A 34 0.01 -21.95 -4.31
N TYR A 35 1.26 -21.80 -3.91
CA TYR A 35 2.39 -22.66 -4.20
C TYR A 35 3.01 -23.10 -2.88
N SER A 36 3.10 -24.39 -2.60
CA SER A 36 3.64 -24.86 -1.33
C SER A 36 5.15 -24.76 -1.31
N TRP A 37 5.71 -24.86 -0.11
CA TRP A 37 7.14 -25.04 0.07
C TRP A 37 7.57 -26.43 -0.45
N GLU A 38 8.72 -26.51 -1.11
CA GLU A 38 9.31 -27.78 -1.54
C GLU A 38 10.81 -27.77 -1.25
N MET A 39 11.28 -28.74 -0.43
CA MET A 39 12.71 -29.04 -0.22
C MET A 39 13.59 -27.79 0.04
N GLY A 40 13.15 -26.90 0.94
CA GLY A 40 13.87 -25.66 1.31
C GLY A 40 13.53 -24.44 0.46
N GLN A 41 12.69 -24.57 -0.56
CA GLN A 41 12.08 -23.43 -1.25
C GLN A 41 10.88 -22.92 -0.44
N PRO A 42 10.72 -21.59 -0.26
CA PRO A 42 9.57 -21.04 0.43
C PRO A 42 8.27 -21.28 -0.33
N GLY A 43 7.16 -21.38 0.40
CA GLY A 43 5.82 -21.32 -0.18
C GLY A 43 5.40 -19.88 -0.49
N TYR A 44 4.58 -19.70 -1.53
CA TYR A 44 4.11 -18.39 -1.97
C TYR A 44 2.62 -18.38 -2.28
N GLY A 45 2.01 -17.21 -2.11
CA GLY A 45 0.67 -16.89 -2.59
C GLY A 45 0.72 -15.66 -3.49
N PHE A 46 -0.02 -15.68 -4.61
CA PHE A 46 -0.12 -14.55 -5.52
C PHE A 46 -1.57 -14.15 -5.72
N ALA A 47 -1.89 -12.89 -5.44
CA ALA A 47 -3.14 -12.28 -5.86
C ALA A 47 -2.92 -11.40 -7.10
N TYR A 48 -4.01 -11.12 -7.81
CA TYR A 48 -3.97 -10.42 -9.09
C TYR A 48 -4.99 -9.28 -9.13
N ASN A 49 -4.64 -8.22 -9.84
CA ASN A 49 -5.55 -7.16 -10.28
C ASN A 49 -6.48 -7.67 -11.40
N GLU A 50 -7.50 -6.88 -11.75
CA GLU A 50 -8.42 -7.19 -12.85
C GLU A 50 -7.72 -7.35 -14.21
N ASP A 51 -6.60 -6.65 -14.43
CA ASP A 51 -5.78 -6.75 -15.64
C ASP A 51 -4.83 -7.97 -15.64
N ASN A 52 -4.95 -8.85 -14.64
CA ASN A 52 -4.11 -10.01 -14.38
C ASN A 52 -2.65 -9.70 -14.00
N THR A 53 -2.30 -8.45 -13.69
CA THR A 53 -1.01 -8.15 -13.04
C THR A 53 -1.03 -8.53 -11.57
N ILE A 54 0.14 -8.84 -10.99
CA ILE A 54 0.25 -9.21 -9.56
C ILE A 54 -0.14 -8.00 -8.69
N SER A 55 -1.06 -8.20 -7.75
CA SER A 55 -1.47 -7.18 -6.77
C SER A 55 -0.81 -7.38 -5.40
N GLU A 56 -0.59 -8.64 -5.00
CA GLU A 56 0.05 -9.01 -3.73
C GLU A 56 0.90 -10.25 -3.92
N ILE A 57 2.07 -10.28 -3.27
CA ILE A 57 2.90 -11.48 -3.12
C ILE A 57 2.95 -11.81 -1.63
N ARG A 58 2.57 -13.03 -1.27
CA ARG A 58 2.67 -13.58 0.09
C ARG A 58 3.77 -14.62 0.15
N ASN A 59 4.65 -14.54 1.13
CA ASN A 59 5.71 -15.52 1.39
C ASN A 59 5.43 -16.22 2.72
N PHE A 60 5.28 -17.54 2.68
CA PHE A 60 4.94 -18.38 3.83
C PHE A 60 6.16 -18.99 4.52
N GLY A 61 7.37 -18.70 4.03
CA GLY A 61 8.60 -19.32 4.49
C GLY A 61 8.69 -20.79 4.06
N THR A 62 9.61 -21.53 4.68
CA THR A 62 9.78 -22.97 4.44
C THR A 62 9.14 -23.78 5.57
N GLY A 63 8.73 -25.02 5.27
CA GLY A 63 8.32 -25.97 6.30
C GLY A 63 9.49 -26.58 7.06
N VAL A 64 10.64 -26.80 6.38
CA VAL A 64 11.87 -27.31 7.00
C VAL A 64 12.69 -26.16 7.58
N GLU A 65 13.29 -26.40 8.75
CA GLU A 65 14.11 -25.41 9.47
C GLU A 65 13.39 -24.07 9.69
N ARG A 66 12.07 -24.09 9.98
CA ARG A 66 11.26 -22.87 10.10
C ARG A 66 11.84 -21.84 11.09
N GLN A 67 12.48 -22.30 12.16
CA GLN A 67 13.17 -21.46 13.14
C GLN A 67 14.33 -20.62 12.55
N THR A 68 14.88 -21.02 11.41
CA THR A 68 15.95 -20.27 10.71
C THR A 68 15.39 -19.28 9.67
N ASN A 69 14.06 -19.25 9.50
CA ASN A 69 13.34 -18.29 8.66
C ASN A 69 12.20 -17.61 9.44
N LEU A 70 10.96 -17.63 8.95
CA LEU A 70 9.84 -16.87 9.50
C LEU A 70 9.50 -17.26 10.95
N GLY A 71 9.68 -18.53 11.32
CA GLY A 71 9.47 -18.99 12.71
C GLY A 71 10.56 -18.53 13.68
N GLY A 72 11.65 -17.93 13.21
CA GLY A 72 12.62 -17.26 14.07
C GLY A 72 12.35 -15.77 14.26
N ILE A 73 11.38 -15.22 13.53
CA ILE A 73 11.11 -13.78 13.49
C ILE A 73 9.96 -13.46 14.45
N THR A 74 10.28 -12.70 15.50
CA THR A 74 9.34 -12.17 16.49
C THR A 74 9.16 -10.66 16.32
N PRO A 75 8.11 -10.05 16.90
CA PRO A 75 7.96 -8.59 16.90
C PRO A 75 9.18 -7.86 17.46
N ASP A 76 9.80 -8.39 18.53
CA ASP A 76 11.00 -7.80 19.12
C ASP A 76 12.19 -7.83 18.16
N LEU A 77 12.38 -8.91 17.42
CA LEU A 77 13.45 -9.00 16.42
C LEU A 77 13.20 -8.04 15.26
N LEU A 78 11.95 -7.90 14.79
CA LEU A 78 11.59 -6.89 13.78
C LEU A 78 11.90 -5.47 14.29
N GLY A 79 11.52 -5.17 15.54
CA GLY A 79 11.83 -3.90 16.19
C GLY A 79 13.33 -3.61 16.26
N GLN A 80 14.14 -4.62 16.55
CA GLN A 80 15.60 -4.50 16.60
C GLN A 80 16.24 -4.29 15.22
N GLN A 81 15.72 -4.94 14.17
CA GLN A 81 16.33 -4.93 12.83
C GLN A 81 15.82 -3.78 11.96
N LEU A 82 14.52 -3.48 12.02
CA LEU A 82 13.84 -2.53 11.13
C LEU A 82 13.36 -1.28 11.87
N GLY A 83 13.41 -1.27 13.20
CA GLY A 83 12.82 -0.22 14.01
C GLY A 83 11.31 -0.40 14.21
N ILE A 84 10.66 0.68 14.61
CA ILE A 84 9.22 0.70 14.90
C ILE A 84 8.44 0.58 13.59
N ALA A 85 7.43 -0.30 13.57
CA ALA A 85 6.52 -0.43 12.44
C ALA A 85 5.73 0.87 12.20
N ASP A 86 5.48 1.20 10.93
CA ASP A 86 4.68 2.37 10.53
C ASP A 86 3.21 2.21 10.92
N LYS A 87 2.68 0.99 10.83
CA LYS A 87 1.31 0.63 11.25
C LYS A 87 1.33 -0.71 11.96
N ILE A 88 0.43 -0.86 12.93
CA ILE A 88 0.13 -2.16 13.56
C ILE A 88 -1.38 -2.37 13.43
N LEU A 89 -1.77 -3.39 12.68
CA LEU A 89 -3.15 -3.67 12.31
C LEU A 89 -3.59 -5.03 12.87
N LYS A 90 -4.89 -5.20 13.13
CA LYS A 90 -5.47 -6.51 13.42
C LYS A 90 -5.90 -7.16 12.11
N VAL A 91 -5.54 -8.42 11.89
CA VAL A 91 -6.00 -9.16 10.71
C VAL A 91 -7.47 -9.56 10.90
N PRO A 92 -8.39 -9.17 10.00
CA PRO A 92 -9.80 -9.49 10.15
C PRO A 92 -10.07 -10.99 10.12
N GLY A 93 -10.83 -11.48 11.09
CA GLY A 93 -11.23 -12.89 11.15
C GLY A 93 -10.16 -13.86 11.67
N THR A 94 -8.99 -13.35 12.08
CA THR A 94 -7.93 -14.16 12.71
C THR A 94 -7.45 -13.49 13.99
N ASP A 95 -6.66 -14.22 14.78
CA ASP A 95 -6.00 -13.66 15.95
C ASP A 95 -4.65 -13.00 15.64
N GLU A 96 -4.28 -12.94 14.37
CA GLU A 96 -2.99 -12.40 13.93
C GLU A 96 -2.94 -10.86 13.99
N THR A 97 -1.73 -10.36 14.14
CA THR A 97 -1.37 -8.95 14.13
C THR A 97 -0.44 -8.67 12.96
N ASP A 98 -0.71 -7.63 12.20
CA ASP A 98 0.04 -7.24 11.02
C ASP A 98 0.91 -6.01 11.33
N TYR A 99 2.22 -6.19 11.27
CA TYR A 99 3.22 -5.13 11.44
C TYR A 99 3.67 -4.63 10.07
N VAL A 100 3.28 -3.40 9.75
CA VAL A 100 3.47 -2.80 8.42
C VAL A 100 4.69 -1.89 8.42
N TYR A 101 5.57 -2.09 7.45
CA TYR A 101 6.74 -1.27 7.19
C TYR A 101 6.68 -0.69 5.78
N ASN A 102 6.73 0.64 5.67
CA ASN A 102 6.78 1.35 4.42
C ASN A 102 8.19 1.27 3.83
N THR A 103 8.30 0.89 2.56
CA THR A 103 9.60 0.72 1.86
C THR A 103 9.70 1.59 0.60
N GLY A 104 8.96 2.70 0.58
CA GLY A 104 8.78 3.58 -0.58
C GLY A 104 7.45 3.28 -1.25
N ASP A 105 7.50 2.85 -2.52
CA ASP A 105 6.29 2.54 -3.31
C ASP A 105 5.57 1.24 -2.87
N TYR A 106 6.12 0.52 -1.89
CA TYR A 106 5.63 -0.78 -1.41
C TYR A 106 5.51 -0.82 0.12
N GLU A 107 4.58 -1.63 0.60
CA GLU A 107 4.42 -1.96 2.02
C GLU A 107 4.84 -3.42 2.24
N LEU A 108 5.61 -3.66 3.30
CA LEU A 108 5.90 -4.98 3.84
C LEU A 108 5.04 -5.23 5.07
N HIS A 109 4.23 -6.28 5.00
CA HIS A 109 3.31 -6.68 6.06
C HIS A 109 3.83 -7.96 6.72
N PHE A 110 4.31 -7.87 7.95
CA PHE A 110 4.71 -9.04 8.73
C PHE A 110 3.51 -9.49 9.57
N VAL A 111 2.83 -10.53 9.10
CA VAL A 111 1.67 -11.10 9.78
C VAL A 111 2.12 -12.10 10.82
N ILE A 112 1.90 -11.76 12.08
CA ILE A 112 2.38 -12.47 13.26
C ILE A 112 1.21 -13.05 14.03
N GLY A 113 1.34 -14.31 14.43
CA GLY A 113 0.38 -14.97 15.30
C GLY A 113 0.87 -16.35 15.68
N ASP A 114 -0.04 -17.15 16.22
CA ASP A 114 0.27 -18.55 16.50
C ASP A 114 0.26 -19.32 15.18
N ASN A 115 1.24 -20.21 14.98
CA ASN A 115 1.34 -20.94 13.73
C ASN A 115 0.35 -22.09 13.70
N PRO A 116 -0.61 -22.13 12.74
CA PRO A 116 -1.66 -23.14 12.76
C PRO A 116 -1.20 -24.52 12.28
N ILE A 117 0.02 -24.64 11.75
CA ILE A 117 0.54 -25.86 11.10
C ILE A 117 1.66 -26.49 11.93
N ILE A 118 2.51 -25.67 12.57
CA ILE A 118 3.73 -26.14 13.24
C ILE A 118 3.73 -25.62 14.69
N ASN A 119 3.53 -26.54 15.63
CA ASN A 119 3.53 -26.24 17.07
C ASN A 119 4.88 -25.67 17.54
N GLY A 120 4.83 -24.74 18.51
CA GLY A 120 6.02 -24.15 19.15
C GLY A 120 6.57 -22.91 18.45
N PHE A 121 5.83 -22.37 17.48
CA PHE A 121 6.15 -21.12 16.76
C PHE A 121 5.09 -20.05 17.04
N ASP A 122 4.74 -19.90 18.30
CA ASP A 122 3.73 -18.94 18.76
C ASP A 122 4.27 -17.52 18.71
N GLN A 123 3.44 -16.56 18.31
CA GLN A 123 3.82 -15.16 18.16
C GLN A 123 5.05 -14.94 17.24
N THR A 124 5.14 -15.74 16.17
CA THR A 124 6.16 -15.59 15.12
C THR A 124 5.51 -15.20 13.79
N VAL A 125 6.32 -14.82 12.81
CA VAL A 125 5.80 -14.49 11.48
C VAL A 125 5.22 -15.75 10.83
N ASN A 126 3.93 -15.69 10.50
CA ASN A 126 3.25 -16.73 9.73
C ASN A 126 3.54 -16.56 8.24
N HIS A 127 3.34 -15.34 7.74
CA HIS A 127 3.68 -14.96 6.38
C HIS A 127 4.05 -13.48 6.29
N VAL A 128 4.79 -13.14 5.24
CA VAL A 128 5.11 -11.77 4.87
C VAL A 128 4.35 -11.43 3.60
N ASN A 129 3.63 -10.31 3.56
CA ASN A 129 3.02 -9.82 2.33
C ASN A 129 3.82 -8.64 1.79
N LEU A 130 3.93 -8.56 0.47
CA LEU A 130 4.39 -7.39 -0.26
C LEU A 130 3.22 -6.92 -1.10
N THR A 131 2.84 -5.66 -0.91
CA THR A 131 1.78 -4.96 -1.63
C THR A 131 2.33 -3.63 -2.13
N THR A 132 1.61 -2.97 -3.05
CA THR A 132 1.87 -1.54 -3.25
C THR A 132 1.53 -0.80 -1.96
N ALA A 133 2.36 0.16 -1.58
CA ALA A 133 2.01 1.05 -0.50
C ALA A 133 0.72 1.76 -0.86
N ASP A 134 -0.14 2.01 0.11
CA ASP A 134 -1.34 2.81 -0.07
C ASP A 134 -0.95 4.30 -0.08
N THR A 135 0.04 4.62 -0.92
CA THR A 135 0.50 5.98 -1.15
C THR A 135 -0.51 6.59 -2.10
N THR A 136 -1.34 7.48 -1.56
CA THR A 136 -2.13 8.38 -2.38
C THR A 136 -1.13 9.16 -3.24
N HIS A 137 -0.86 8.71 -4.47
CA HIS A 137 0.06 9.40 -5.38
C HIS A 137 -0.72 10.35 -6.28
N ILE A 138 -0.77 11.62 -5.89
CA ILE A 138 -1.43 12.64 -6.68
C ILE A 138 -0.50 13.04 -7.83
N SER A 139 -0.88 12.66 -9.05
CA SER A 139 -0.05 12.77 -10.25
C SER A 139 -0.37 13.98 -11.13
N SER A 140 -1.37 14.80 -10.77
CA SER A 140 -1.73 16.00 -11.52
C SER A 140 -2.45 17.03 -10.64
N GLY A 141 -2.43 18.29 -11.07
CA GLY A 141 -3.20 19.37 -10.45
C GLY A 141 -4.71 19.10 -10.42
N THR A 142 -5.26 18.48 -11.46
CA THR A 142 -6.67 18.08 -11.51
C THR A 142 -6.98 16.97 -10.50
N ALA A 143 -6.08 15.97 -10.36
CA ALA A 143 -6.22 14.93 -9.34
C ALA A 143 -6.14 15.53 -7.93
N ALA A 144 -5.23 16.48 -7.70
CA ALA A 144 -5.10 17.23 -6.45
C ALA A 144 -6.38 18.01 -6.11
N ALA A 145 -6.98 18.69 -7.09
CA ALA A 145 -8.23 19.43 -6.90
C ALA A 145 -9.40 18.51 -6.54
N LYS A 146 -9.52 17.36 -7.22
CA LYS A 146 -10.55 16.35 -6.92
C LYS A 146 -10.36 15.74 -5.54
N TYR A 147 -9.12 15.36 -5.22
CA TYR A 147 -8.75 14.82 -3.91
C TYR A 147 -9.10 15.80 -2.78
N LEU A 148 -8.68 17.06 -2.89
CA LEU A 148 -8.96 18.06 -1.87
C LEU A 148 -10.46 18.33 -1.70
N ARG A 149 -11.23 18.36 -2.81
CA ARG A 149 -12.70 18.51 -2.74
C ARG A 149 -13.34 17.40 -1.91
N HIS A 150 -12.89 16.17 -2.09
CA HIS A 150 -13.38 15.03 -1.33
C HIS A 150 -12.99 15.13 0.16
N GLN A 151 -11.73 15.45 0.45
CA GLN A 151 -11.22 15.61 1.83
C GLN A 151 -11.98 16.70 2.60
N LEU A 152 -12.32 17.81 1.94
CA LEU A 152 -13.11 18.90 2.54
C LEU A 152 -14.62 18.62 2.58
N LYS A 153 -15.07 17.44 2.14
CA LYS A 153 -16.49 17.03 2.07
C LYS A 153 -17.34 18.00 1.23
N MET A 154 -16.77 18.53 0.15
CA MET A 154 -17.39 19.51 -0.74
C MET A 154 -17.81 18.92 -2.09
N ASP A 155 -17.91 17.59 -2.22
CA ASP A 155 -18.29 16.92 -3.47
C ASP A 155 -19.63 17.42 -4.04
N ASN A 156 -20.60 17.67 -3.16
CA ASN A 156 -21.93 18.16 -3.51
C ASN A 156 -22.05 19.70 -3.46
N ASN A 157 -20.96 20.42 -3.19
CA ASN A 157 -20.97 21.88 -3.16
C ASN A 157 -20.72 22.45 -4.56
N HIS A 158 -21.80 22.91 -5.19
CA HIS A 158 -21.73 23.50 -6.53
C HIS A 158 -21.31 24.98 -6.54
N ASP A 159 -21.30 25.66 -5.39
CA ASP A 159 -20.87 27.07 -5.30
C ASP A 159 -19.34 27.20 -5.32
N ILE A 160 -18.62 26.23 -4.77
CA ILE A 160 -17.15 26.26 -4.67
C ILE A 160 -16.49 25.53 -5.84
N ALA A 161 -15.75 26.29 -6.65
CA ALA A 161 -14.88 25.78 -7.70
C ALA A 161 -13.46 25.54 -7.14
N PHE A 162 -12.87 24.41 -7.49
CA PHE A 162 -11.48 24.05 -7.20
C PHE A 162 -10.69 24.17 -8.50
N SER A 163 -9.64 24.99 -8.48
CA SER A 163 -8.74 25.21 -9.63
C SER A 163 -7.32 24.88 -9.24
N ASP A 164 -6.60 24.20 -10.12
CA ASP A 164 -5.20 23.80 -9.94
C ASP A 164 -4.19 24.86 -10.38
N MET A 165 -4.66 26.08 -10.69
CA MET A 165 -3.81 27.23 -11.02
C MET A 165 -2.77 26.96 -12.12
N GLY A 166 -3.10 26.12 -13.10
CA GLY A 166 -2.19 25.74 -14.19
C GLY A 166 -1.54 24.38 -14.02
N GLY A 167 -1.72 23.73 -12.88
CA GLY A 167 -1.33 22.33 -12.66
C GLY A 167 0.17 22.12 -12.47
N ASP A 168 0.94 23.19 -12.26
CA ASP A 168 2.39 23.10 -12.05
C ASP A 168 2.73 22.38 -10.74
N LEU A 169 3.57 21.36 -10.85
CA LEU A 169 4.15 20.68 -9.70
C LEU A 169 5.25 21.58 -9.12
N LYS A 170 5.14 21.86 -7.82
CA LYS A 170 6.12 22.64 -7.05
C LYS A 170 6.70 21.75 -5.96
N THR A 171 7.84 22.15 -5.40
CA THR A 171 8.49 21.40 -4.32
C THR A 171 8.90 22.35 -3.20
N ASP A 172 8.65 21.94 -1.95
CA ASP A 172 9.20 22.59 -0.76
C ASP A 172 9.81 21.53 0.18
N LYS A 173 10.16 21.94 1.41
CA LYS A 173 10.80 21.05 2.40
C LYS A 173 9.92 19.85 2.81
N SER A 174 8.61 19.94 2.61
CA SER A 174 7.65 18.90 2.95
C SER A 174 7.34 17.97 1.77
N GLY A 175 7.86 18.26 0.57
CA GLY A 175 7.72 17.41 -0.62
C GLY A 175 7.19 18.17 -1.83
N SER A 176 6.83 17.40 -2.86
CA SER A 176 6.24 17.92 -4.09
C SER A 176 4.72 18.09 -3.94
N TYR A 177 4.15 19.19 -4.45
CA TYR A 177 2.76 19.57 -4.27
C TYR A 177 2.18 20.36 -5.44
N TYR A 178 0.86 20.37 -5.52
CA TYR A 178 0.06 21.24 -6.40
C TYR A 178 -0.60 22.35 -5.58
N THR A 179 -0.76 23.53 -6.19
CA THR A 179 -1.47 24.65 -5.55
C THR A 179 -2.93 24.66 -5.99
N ILE A 180 -3.86 24.47 -5.07
CA ILE A 180 -5.30 24.44 -5.35
C ILE A 180 -5.97 25.68 -4.78
N LYS A 181 -6.60 26.46 -5.65
CA LYS A 181 -7.40 27.64 -5.31
C LYS A 181 -8.88 27.31 -5.27
N LEU A 182 -9.53 27.66 -4.17
CA LEU A 182 -10.98 27.56 -4.01
C LEU A 182 -11.62 28.91 -4.27
N THR A 183 -12.68 28.92 -5.08
CA THR A 183 -13.39 30.14 -5.48
C THR A 183 -14.90 29.96 -5.39
N SER A 184 -15.60 30.86 -4.68
CA SER A 184 -17.06 30.92 -4.59
C SER A 184 -17.66 31.65 -5.80
N ARG A 185 -18.52 30.96 -6.53
CA ARG A 185 -19.26 31.50 -7.68
C ARG A 185 -20.24 32.59 -7.25
N SER A 186 -20.92 32.41 -6.13
CA SER A 186 -21.86 33.40 -5.59
C SER A 186 -21.17 34.72 -5.22
N MET A 187 -19.96 34.67 -4.65
CA MET A 187 -19.17 35.88 -4.35
C MET A 187 -18.67 36.57 -5.62
N GLN A 188 -18.28 35.80 -6.64
CA GLN A 188 -17.88 36.38 -7.94
C GLN A 188 -19.04 37.13 -8.61
N LYS A 189 -20.26 36.58 -8.57
CA LYS A 189 -21.46 37.26 -9.09
C LYS A 189 -21.75 38.59 -8.39
N LYS A 190 -21.31 38.77 -7.15
CA LYS A 190 -21.44 40.01 -6.38
C LYS A 190 -20.29 41.00 -6.62
N GLY A 191 -19.41 40.74 -7.58
CA GLY A 191 -18.31 41.63 -7.97
C GLY A 191 -17.01 41.43 -7.19
N GLY A 192 -16.92 40.42 -6.31
CA GLY A 192 -15.69 40.08 -5.59
C GLY A 192 -14.77 39.11 -6.37
N THR A 193 -13.54 38.90 -5.89
CA THR A 193 -12.65 37.87 -6.47
C THR A 193 -13.17 36.45 -6.24
N GLY A 194 -14.01 36.28 -5.21
CA GLY A 194 -14.57 35.01 -4.76
C GLY A 194 -13.55 34.04 -4.20
N THR A 195 -12.30 34.43 -3.98
CA THR A 195 -11.29 33.52 -3.42
C THR A 195 -11.64 33.20 -1.97
N VAL A 196 -11.86 31.92 -1.68
CA VAL A 196 -12.21 31.45 -0.32
C VAL A 196 -11.12 30.61 0.32
N GLY A 197 -10.11 30.17 -0.45
CA GLY A 197 -8.99 29.43 0.10
C GLY A 197 -7.91 29.12 -0.93
N LEU A 198 -6.71 28.85 -0.42
CA LEU A 198 -5.57 28.38 -1.18
C LEU A 198 -4.92 27.25 -0.38
N TYR A 199 -4.64 26.14 -1.04
CA TYR A 199 -4.11 24.94 -0.40
C TYR A 199 -2.91 24.42 -1.18
N LYS A 200 -1.89 23.95 -0.45
CA LYS A 200 -0.92 23.01 -0.99
C LYS A 200 -1.46 21.61 -0.81
N VAL A 201 -1.46 20.83 -1.87
CA VAL A 201 -1.86 19.42 -1.86
C VAL A 201 -0.65 18.61 -2.34
N TYR A 202 -0.03 17.91 -1.42
CA TYR A 202 1.19 17.14 -1.64
C TYR A 202 0.90 15.85 -2.40
N GLN A 203 1.91 15.35 -3.10
CA GLN A 203 1.77 14.14 -3.90
C GLN A 203 1.47 12.90 -3.08
N ASP A 204 1.64 12.92 -1.76
CA ASP A 204 1.32 11.84 -0.82
C ASP A 204 -0.09 11.95 -0.20
N GLY A 205 -0.86 12.97 -0.58
CA GLY A 205 -2.19 13.25 -0.05
C GLY A 205 -2.24 14.15 1.18
N ALA A 206 -1.10 14.58 1.74
CA ALA A 206 -1.10 15.63 2.75
C ALA A 206 -1.60 16.95 2.14
N TYR A 207 -2.30 17.78 2.91
CA TYR A 207 -2.68 19.11 2.45
C TYR A 207 -2.59 20.16 3.56
N LYS A 208 -2.29 21.39 3.17
CA LYS A 208 -2.14 22.52 4.09
C LYS A 208 -2.77 23.78 3.50
N SER A 209 -3.52 24.53 4.30
CA SER A 209 -4.00 25.85 3.90
C SER A 209 -2.85 26.87 3.94
N GLU A 210 -2.80 27.73 2.94
CA GLU A 210 -1.84 28.85 2.85
C GLU A 210 -2.40 30.15 3.47
N TYR A 211 -3.61 30.10 4.06
CA TYR A 211 -4.26 31.21 4.76
C TYR A 211 -4.67 30.82 6.17
#